data_AF-A0A1D6EB04-F1
#
_entry.id   AF-A0A1D6EB04-F1
#
_cell.length_a   1.000
_cell.length_b   1.000
_cell.length_c   1.000
_cell.angle_alpha   90.00
_cell.angle_beta   90.00
_cell.angle_gamma   90.00
#
_symmetry.space_group_name_H-M   'P 1'
#
loop_
_entity.id
_entity.type
_entity.pdbx_description
1 polymer ?
#
loop_
_entity_poly.entity_id
_entity_poly.type
_entity_poly.pdbx_seq_one_letter_code
_entity_poly.pdbx_strand_id
1 'polypeptide(L)'
;MARQQWSSGGLAVAVLAVLSSVLICSGHPVPGGLPLLPHFYGHACPQMEAIVGSLVAKAHAEDPRMAASLLRMHFHDCFVQGCDASVLLDADGSGRFVTEKRSNPNKDSLRGFEVIDEIKAALEHACPHTVSCADIVAVAARDSVVLTGGPGWEVPLGRRDSLTASLSGSNNLIPAPNDSLPTIIGKFANQGLDIVDLVALSGGHTIGDSRCVSFRQRLYGQNNNGQVDQGLFFDHFAKSMVKMGNISPLTGSAGEIRHNCRRVNHF
;
A
#
# COMPACT_ATOMS: atom_id res chain seq x y z
N MET A 1 -80.26 -39.53 -26.75
CA MET A 1 -81.10 -38.33 -26.87
C MET A 1 -81.30 -37.73 -25.49
N ALA A 2 -80.63 -36.62 -25.17
CA ALA A 2 -81.11 -35.68 -24.14
C ALA A 2 -80.39 -34.35 -24.34
N ARG A 3 -81.19 -33.29 -24.49
CA ARG A 3 -80.78 -31.91 -24.70
C ARG A 3 -80.28 -31.27 -23.40
N GLN A 4 -79.37 -30.32 -23.60
CA GLN A 4 -79.03 -29.12 -22.82
C GLN A 4 -79.91 -28.76 -21.62
N GLN A 5 -79.26 -28.31 -20.55
CA GLN A 5 -79.68 -27.15 -19.77
C GLN A 5 -78.46 -26.38 -19.26
N TRP A 6 -78.42 -25.09 -19.56
CA TRP A 6 -77.47 -24.11 -19.05
C TRP A 6 -78.04 -23.52 -17.75
N SER A 7 -77.20 -23.34 -16.73
CA SER A 7 -77.46 -22.38 -15.65
C SER A 7 -76.19 -21.57 -15.37
N SER A 8 -76.33 -20.28 -15.63
CA SER A 8 -75.46 -19.16 -15.34
C SER A 8 -75.05 -19.03 -13.87
N GLY A 9 -73.80 -18.65 -13.62
CA GLY A 9 -73.38 -18.17 -12.30
C GLY A 9 -71.89 -17.80 -12.21
N GLY A 10 -71.61 -16.49 -12.17
CA GLY A 10 -70.46 -15.91 -11.46
C GLY A 10 -69.12 -15.83 -12.19
N LEU A 11 -68.85 -14.70 -12.85
CA LEU A 11 -67.50 -14.26 -13.19
C LEU A 11 -66.77 -13.82 -11.90
N ALA A 12 -65.94 -14.69 -11.35
CA ALA A 12 -64.94 -14.31 -10.35
C ALA A 12 -63.67 -13.86 -11.09
N VAL A 13 -63.47 -12.54 -11.20
CA VAL A 13 -62.22 -11.96 -11.69
C VAL A 13 -61.16 -12.14 -10.61
N ALA A 14 -60.38 -13.21 -10.72
CA ALA A 14 -59.18 -13.40 -9.91
C ALA A 14 -58.04 -12.54 -10.48
N VAL A 15 -57.83 -11.37 -9.89
CA VAL A 15 -56.62 -10.56 -10.13
C VAL A 15 -55.45 -11.28 -9.48
N LEU A 16 -54.70 -12.05 -10.29
CA LEU A 16 -53.40 -12.60 -9.90
C LEU A 16 -52.39 -11.45 -9.85
N ALA A 17 -52.22 -10.85 -8.67
CA ALA A 17 -51.11 -9.95 -8.40
C ALA A 17 -49.80 -10.74 -8.44
N VAL A 18 -49.04 -10.57 -9.52
CA VAL A 18 -47.65 -11.05 -9.60
C VAL A 18 -46.82 -10.17 -8.65
N LEU A 19 -46.65 -10.65 -7.41
CA LEU A 19 -45.64 -10.11 -6.50
C LEU A 19 -44.26 -10.47 -7.06
N SER A 20 -43.74 -9.59 -7.92
CA SER A 20 -42.31 -9.55 -8.23
C SER A 20 -41.59 -9.27 -6.91
N SER A 21 -41.01 -10.32 -6.33
CA SER A 21 -40.05 -10.21 -5.23
C SER A 21 -38.79 -9.55 -5.79
N VAL A 22 -38.83 -8.22 -5.88
CA VAL A 22 -37.61 -7.40 -5.90
C VAL A 22 -36.91 -7.72 -4.59
N LEU A 23 -35.88 -8.55 -4.67
CA LEU A 23 -34.92 -8.73 -3.60
C LEU A 23 -34.20 -7.39 -3.47
N ILE A 24 -34.81 -6.47 -2.70
CA ILE A 24 -34.15 -5.26 -2.26
C ILE A 24 -33.09 -5.76 -1.30
N CYS A 25 -31.86 -5.94 -1.81
CA CYS A 25 -30.69 -6.00 -0.98
C CYS A 25 -30.66 -4.68 -0.22
N SER A 26 -31.21 -4.69 0.99
CA SER A 26 -30.99 -3.66 1.99
C SER A 26 -29.51 -3.71 2.35
N GLY A 27 -28.67 -3.15 1.47
CA GLY A 27 -27.25 -2.98 1.69
C GLY A 27 -27.09 -2.17 2.95
N HIS A 28 -26.79 -2.87 4.05
CA HIS A 28 -26.25 -2.21 5.22
C HIS A 28 -24.94 -1.59 4.76
N PRO A 29 -24.72 -0.28 4.97
CA PRO A 29 -23.45 0.32 4.64
C PRO A 29 -22.41 -0.37 5.51
N VAL A 30 -21.60 -1.23 4.90
CA VAL A 30 -20.39 -1.72 5.53
C VAL A 30 -19.53 -0.48 5.74
N PRO A 31 -19.08 -0.17 6.96
CA PRO A 31 -18.06 0.84 7.16
C PRO A 31 -16.78 0.24 6.58
N GLY A 32 -16.54 0.49 5.29
CA GLY A 32 -15.51 -0.20 4.53
C GLY A 32 -15.49 0.20 3.06
N GLY A 33 -14.34 0.68 2.59
CA GLY A 33 -14.13 1.08 1.21
C GLY A 33 -14.25 -0.13 0.30
N LEU A 34 -14.38 0.11 -1.01
CA LEU A 34 -14.34 -0.98 -1.98
C LEU A 34 -13.03 -1.79 -1.78
N PRO A 35 -13.09 -3.14 -1.82
CA PRO A 35 -11.92 -3.98 -1.65
C PRO A 35 -10.91 -3.74 -2.79
N LEU A 36 -9.62 -3.91 -2.50
CA LEU A 36 -8.57 -3.83 -3.52
C LEU A 36 -8.68 -5.02 -4.48
N LEU A 37 -8.51 -4.77 -5.79
CA LEU A 37 -8.68 -5.76 -6.86
C LEU A 37 -7.54 -5.67 -7.88
N PRO A 38 -6.95 -6.79 -8.34
CA PRO A 38 -5.87 -6.77 -9.32
C PRO A 38 -6.15 -6.02 -10.63
N HIS A 39 -7.40 -6.05 -11.11
CA HIS A 39 -7.80 -5.43 -12.38
C HIS A 39 -8.63 -4.15 -12.20
N PHE A 40 -8.44 -3.43 -11.09
CA PHE A 40 -9.22 -2.24 -10.75
C PHE A 40 -9.27 -1.21 -11.90
N TYR A 41 -8.17 -1.02 -12.63
CA TYR A 41 -8.08 -0.07 -13.76
C TYR A 41 -8.34 -0.69 -15.14
N GLY A 42 -8.73 -1.98 -15.22
CA GLY A 42 -8.82 -2.70 -16.49
C GLY A 42 -9.72 -2.06 -17.56
N HIS A 43 -10.75 -1.31 -17.14
CA HIS A 43 -11.59 -0.51 -18.05
C HIS A 43 -11.24 0.98 -18.06
N ALA A 44 -10.88 1.56 -16.90
CA ALA A 44 -10.68 3.00 -16.76
C ALA A 44 -9.31 3.48 -17.25
N CYS A 45 -8.27 2.66 -17.13
CA CYS A 45 -6.92 2.92 -17.62
C CYS A 45 -6.20 1.61 -18.00
N PRO A 46 -6.61 0.94 -19.10
CA PRO A 46 -6.06 -0.36 -19.49
C PRO A 46 -4.55 -0.36 -19.76
N GLN A 47 -3.99 0.80 -20.09
CA GLN A 47 -2.55 1.00 -20.33
C GLN A 47 -1.71 1.21 -19.06
N MET A 48 -2.33 1.25 -17.87
CA MET A 48 -1.65 1.63 -16.61
C MET A 48 -0.40 0.79 -16.34
N GLU A 49 -0.54 -0.55 -16.31
CA GLU A 49 0.60 -1.44 -15.99
C GLU A 49 1.71 -1.35 -17.05
N ALA A 50 1.35 -1.22 -18.33
CA ALA A 50 2.34 -1.09 -19.41
C ALA A 50 3.14 0.22 -19.31
N ILE A 51 2.48 1.34 -18.99
CA ILE A 51 3.14 2.64 -18.79
C ILE A 51 4.09 2.55 -17.59
N VAL A 52 3.61 2.08 -16.43
CA VAL A 52 4.42 1.95 -15.21
C VAL A 52 5.64 1.08 -15.48
N GLY A 53 5.45 -0.14 -16.02
CA GLY A 53 6.54 -1.07 -16.28
C GLY A 53 7.60 -0.52 -17.24
N SER A 54 7.18 0.20 -18.31
CA SER A 54 8.11 0.78 -19.27
C SER A 54 9.01 1.86 -18.65
N LEU A 55 8.45 2.70 -17.78
CA LEU A 55 9.19 3.80 -17.14
C LEU A 55 10.06 3.31 -15.98
N VAL A 56 9.61 2.29 -15.24
CA VAL A 56 10.46 1.62 -14.24
C VAL A 56 11.63 0.93 -14.93
N ALA A 57 11.41 0.24 -16.06
CA ALA A 57 12.48 -0.40 -16.82
C ALA A 57 13.48 0.61 -17.37
N LYS A 58 13.00 1.75 -17.91
CA LYS A 58 13.85 2.87 -18.33
C LYS A 58 14.71 3.38 -17.17
N ALA A 59 14.08 3.70 -16.03
CA ALA A 59 14.78 4.22 -14.87
C ALA A 59 15.81 3.22 -14.30
N HIS A 60 15.50 1.92 -14.32
CA HIS A 60 16.44 0.86 -13.95
C HIS A 60 17.62 0.72 -14.92
N ALA A 61 17.39 0.88 -16.22
CA ALA A 61 18.46 0.85 -17.22
C ALA A 61 19.44 2.02 -17.07
N GLU A 62 18.95 3.19 -16.67
CA GLU A 62 19.76 4.37 -16.37
C GLU A 62 20.49 4.25 -15.02
N ASP A 63 19.80 3.72 -14.01
CA ASP A 63 20.35 3.44 -12.68
C ASP A 63 19.83 2.11 -12.12
N PRO A 64 20.66 1.04 -12.13
CA PRO A 64 20.26 -0.26 -11.63
C PRO A 64 19.74 -0.26 -10.18
N ARG A 65 20.20 0.67 -9.34
CA ARG A 65 19.76 0.80 -7.94
C ARG A 65 18.33 1.31 -7.82
N MET A 66 17.75 1.87 -8.88
CA MET A 66 16.39 2.41 -8.84
C MET A 66 15.35 1.36 -8.46
N ALA A 67 15.51 0.10 -8.91
CA ALA A 67 14.62 -1.00 -8.55
C ALA A 67 14.52 -1.19 -7.02
N ALA A 68 15.66 -1.28 -6.33
CA ALA A 68 15.70 -1.38 -4.87
C ALA A 68 15.14 -0.11 -4.18
N SER A 69 15.32 1.05 -4.82
CA SER A 69 14.86 2.33 -4.29
C SER A 69 13.33 2.44 -4.30
N LEU A 70 12.69 2.02 -5.39
CA LEU A 70 11.23 2.01 -5.55
C LEU A 70 10.57 0.95 -4.67
N LEU A 71 11.16 -0.25 -4.56
CA LEU A 71 10.73 -1.27 -3.61
C LEU A 71 10.76 -0.73 -2.16
N ARG A 72 11.86 -0.06 -1.79
CA ARG A 72 12.00 0.57 -0.47
C ARG A 72 10.98 1.70 -0.27
N MET A 73 10.69 2.50 -1.30
CA MET A 73 9.68 3.55 -1.23
C MET A 73 8.30 2.99 -0.89
N HIS A 74 7.90 1.88 -1.52
CA HIS A 74 6.64 1.22 -1.20
C HIS A 74 6.59 0.71 0.24
N PHE A 75 7.67 0.09 0.74
CA PHE A 75 7.77 -0.29 2.16
C PHE A 75 7.61 0.92 3.10
N HIS A 76 8.30 2.01 2.80
CA HIS A 76 8.26 3.24 3.60
C HIS A 76 6.90 3.94 3.58
N ASP A 77 6.19 3.90 2.45
CA ASP A 77 4.80 4.36 2.34
C ASP A 77 3.91 3.53 3.26
N CYS A 78 3.86 2.22 3.02
CA CYS A 78 2.94 1.32 3.73
C CYS A 78 3.16 1.28 5.26
N PHE A 79 4.38 1.50 5.75
CA PHE A 79 4.68 1.48 7.18
C PHE A 79 4.26 2.75 7.94
N VAL A 80 3.80 3.79 7.24
CA VAL A 80 3.38 5.05 7.82
C VAL A 80 1.98 5.33 7.31
N GLN A 81 0.96 5.31 8.19
CA GLN A 81 -0.45 5.56 7.84
C GLN A 81 -1.05 4.67 6.72
N GLY A 82 -0.36 3.61 6.31
CA GLY A 82 -0.78 2.68 5.26
C GLY A 82 -0.25 3.08 3.88
N CYS A 83 -0.52 2.26 2.87
CA CYS A 83 -0.06 2.53 1.51
C CYS A 83 -0.95 3.61 0.86
N ASP A 84 -0.72 4.88 1.21
CA ASP A 84 -1.57 6.01 0.81
C ASP A 84 -0.78 7.14 0.12
N ALA A 85 0.44 6.83 -0.33
CA ALA A 85 1.36 7.76 -0.98
C ALA A 85 1.73 8.99 -0.12
N SER A 86 1.53 8.99 1.19
CA SER A 86 1.90 10.10 2.06
C SER A 86 3.40 10.40 2.02
N VAL A 87 4.22 9.37 1.80
CA VAL A 87 5.67 9.50 1.68
C VAL A 87 6.08 10.42 0.51
N LEU A 88 5.22 10.57 -0.49
CA LEU A 88 5.48 11.39 -1.69
C LEU A 88 5.20 12.89 -1.46
N LEU A 89 4.41 13.25 -0.45
CA LEU A 89 4.01 14.64 -0.21
C LEU A 89 5.21 15.52 0.17
N ASP A 90 5.33 16.66 -0.51
CA ASP A 90 6.24 17.73 -0.13
C ASP A 90 5.55 18.72 0.81
N ALA A 91 6.34 19.50 1.55
CA ALA A 91 5.79 20.58 2.35
C ALA A 91 5.19 21.65 1.42
N ASP A 92 3.94 22.02 1.66
CA ASP A 92 3.17 22.97 0.84
C ASP A 92 3.17 24.40 1.42
N GLY A 93 3.87 24.62 2.54
CA GLY A 93 3.93 25.91 3.23
C GLY A 93 2.67 26.23 4.04
N SER A 94 1.63 25.41 3.99
CA SER A 94 0.36 25.64 4.70
C SER A 94 0.44 25.28 6.19
N GLY A 95 1.52 24.61 6.61
CA GLY A 95 1.70 24.12 7.99
C GLY A 95 0.79 22.95 8.37
N ARG A 96 0.02 22.37 7.42
CA ARG A 96 -0.91 21.25 7.69
C ARG A 96 -0.18 19.98 8.15
N PHE A 97 0.99 19.73 7.60
CA PHE A 97 1.82 18.59 7.93
C PHE A 97 3.30 18.92 7.65
N VAL A 98 4.19 18.06 8.14
CA VAL A 98 5.60 18.07 7.76
C VAL A 98 5.88 16.83 6.92
N THR A 99 6.51 17.02 5.76
CA THR A 99 6.85 15.92 4.84
C THR A 99 7.63 14.81 5.54
N GLU A 100 7.25 13.57 5.25
CA GLU A 100 7.97 12.38 5.70
C GLU A 100 9.38 12.29 5.12
N LYS A 101 9.66 12.96 4.00
CA LYS A 101 11.00 12.97 3.36
C LYS A 101 12.09 13.54 4.27
N ARG A 102 11.71 14.27 5.33
CA ARG A 102 12.62 14.84 6.34
C ARG A 102 12.84 13.92 7.56
N SER A 103 12.17 12.77 7.63
CA SER A 103 12.35 11.82 8.73
C SER A 103 13.76 11.23 8.73
N ASN A 104 14.21 10.75 9.89
CA ASN A 104 15.49 10.07 10.05
C ASN A 104 15.69 8.91 9.04
N PRO A 105 14.70 8.01 8.81
CA PRO A 105 14.88 6.94 7.84
C PRO A 105 14.82 7.38 6.37
N ASN A 106 14.23 8.55 6.06
CA ASN A 106 14.05 9.03 4.68
C ASN A 106 15.08 10.06 4.23
N LYS A 107 15.46 10.98 5.11
CA LYS A 107 16.35 12.10 4.79
C LYS A 107 17.70 11.57 4.30
N ASP A 108 18.13 12.10 3.14
CA ASP A 108 19.39 11.72 2.49
C ASP A 108 19.51 10.20 2.28
N SER A 109 18.39 9.51 2.05
CA SER A 109 18.31 8.05 2.03
C SER A 109 17.26 7.53 1.05
N LEU A 110 15.99 7.90 1.21
CA LEU A 110 14.92 7.52 0.29
C LEU A 110 15.04 8.32 -1.02
N ARG A 111 14.82 7.68 -2.17
CA ARG A 111 15.04 8.26 -3.51
C ARG A 111 14.15 7.61 -4.56
N GLY A 112 14.12 8.17 -5.78
CA GLY A 112 13.28 7.69 -6.89
C GLY A 112 11.94 8.43 -7.02
N PHE A 113 11.78 9.57 -6.35
CA PHE A 113 10.53 10.35 -6.37
C PHE A 113 10.25 10.90 -7.78
N GLU A 114 11.30 11.30 -8.49
CA GLU A 114 11.28 11.76 -9.87
C GLU A 114 10.75 10.71 -10.85
N VAL A 115 11.03 9.42 -10.60
CA VAL A 115 10.50 8.32 -11.43
C VAL A 115 9.00 8.20 -11.23
N ILE A 116 8.51 8.33 -9.99
CA ILE A 116 7.08 8.35 -9.69
C ILE A 116 6.39 9.56 -10.33
N ASP A 117 7.05 10.73 -10.35
CA ASP A 117 6.52 11.92 -11.02
C ASP A 117 6.39 11.71 -12.55
N GLU A 118 7.40 11.11 -13.19
CA GLU A 118 7.39 10.80 -14.63
C GLU A 118 6.27 9.81 -14.96
N ILE A 119 6.13 8.75 -14.15
CA ILE A 119 5.04 7.77 -14.29
C ILE A 119 3.68 8.44 -14.14
N LYS A 120 3.51 9.27 -13.10
CA LYS A 120 2.24 9.96 -12.86
C LYS A 120 1.90 10.89 -14.01
N ALA A 121 2.86 11.65 -14.54
CA ALA A 121 2.64 12.55 -15.66
C ALA A 121 2.20 11.78 -16.93
N ALA A 122 2.83 10.64 -17.22
CA ALA A 122 2.46 9.80 -18.35
C ALA A 122 1.04 9.20 -18.18
N LEU A 123 0.70 8.76 -16.96
CA LEU A 123 -0.63 8.22 -16.66
C LEU A 123 -1.71 9.30 -16.71
N GLU A 124 -1.46 10.49 -16.16
CA GLU A 124 -2.41 11.62 -16.24
C GLU A 124 -2.65 12.07 -17.68
N HIS A 125 -1.65 11.96 -18.57
CA HIS A 125 -1.84 12.21 -19.99
C HIS A 125 -2.72 11.14 -20.65
N ALA A 126 -2.57 9.88 -20.27
CA ALA A 126 -3.26 8.76 -20.91
C ALA A 126 -4.67 8.50 -20.34
N CYS A 127 -4.85 8.67 -19.03
CA CYS A 127 -6.08 8.45 -18.29
C CYS A 127 -6.20 9.47 -17.14
N PRO A 128 -6.60 10.71 -17.47
CA PRO A 128 -6.66 11.80 -16.50
C PRO A 128 -7.45 11.42 -15.24
N HIS A 129 -6.94 11.84 -14.08
CA HIS A 129 -7.61 11.79 -12.78
C HIS A 129 -8.06 10.39 -12.35
N THR A 130 -7.43 9.35 -12.87
CA THR A 130 -7.90 7.97 -12.72
C THR A 130 -7.03 7.17 -11.75
N VAL A 131 -5.71 7.17 -11.92
CA VAL A 131 -4.79 6.28 -11.19
C VAL A 131 -4.18 7.00 -9.99
N SER A 132 -4.30 6.43 -8.79
CA SER A 132 -3.70 6.99 -7.57
C SER A 132 -2.18 6.86 -7.54
N CYS A 133 -1.52 7.78 -6.84
CA CYS A 133 -0.09 7.69 -6.59
C CYS A 133 0.28 6.48 -5.74
N ALA A 134 -0.59 6.10 -4.79
CA ALA A 134 -0.40 4.91 -3.96
C ALA A 134 -0.34 3.62 -4.79
N ASP A 135 -1.21 3.47 -5.80
CA ASP A 135 -1.16 2.32 -6.69
C ASP A 135 0.04 2.36 -7.65
N ILE A 136 0.48 3.55 -8.10
CA ILE A 136 1.72 3.70 -8.88
C ILE A 136 2.92 3.16 -8.09
N VAL A 137 3.08 3.56 -6.83
CA VAL A 137 4.18 3.10 -5.97
C VAL A 137 4.13 1.57 -5.77
N ALA A 138 2.93 1.00 -5.58
CA ALA A 138 2.75 -0.44 -5.40
C ALA A 138 3.13 -1.25 -6.66
N VAL A 139 2.67 -0.81 -7.85
CA VAL A 139 3.01 -1.48 -9.11
C VAL A 139 4.49 -1.29 -9.45
N ALA A 140 5.05 -0.09 -9.23
CA ALA A 140 6.46 0.16 -9.47
C ALA A 140 7.37 -0.71 -8.61
N ALA A 141 6.99 -1.00 -7.36
CA ALA A 141 7.70 -1.94 -6.49
C ALA A 141 7.66 -3.39 -7.02
N ARG A 142 6.50 -3.85 -7.50
CA ARG A 142 6.37 -5.18 -8.14
C ARG A 142 7.24 -5.29 -9.38
N ASP A 143 7.14 -4.32 -10.28
CA ASP A 143 7.91 -4.30 -11.53
C ASP A 143 9.42 -4.27 -11.25
N SER A 144 9.85 -3.54 -10.21
CA SER A 144 11.24 -3.51 -9.74
C SER A 144 11.76 -4.89 -9.28
N VAL A 145 10.93 -5.67 -8.57
CA VAL A 145 11.29 -7.03 -8.16
C VAL A 145 11.39 -7.96 -9.36
N VAL A 146 10.45 -7.90 -10.29
CA VAL A 146 10.48 -8.72 -11.52
C VAL A 146 11.71 -8.40 -12.37
N LEU A 147 12.02 -7.12 -12.57
CA LEU A 147 13.17 -6.69 -13.37
C LEU A 147 14.51 -7.15 -12.80
N THR A 148 14.58 -7.36 -11.49
CA THR A 148 15.79 -7.85 -10.80
C THR A 148 15.84 -9.37 -10.65
N GLY A 149 14.95 -10.09 -11.36
CA GLY A 149 14.91 -11.57 -11.38
C GLY A 149 14.09 -12.20 -10.26
N GLY A 150 13.35 -11.40 -9.50
CA GLY A 150 12.40 -11.88 -8.50
C GLY A 150 11.07 -12.37 -9.09
N PRO A 151 10.15 -12.84 -8.24
CA PRO A 151 8.85 -13.32 -8.69
C PRO A 151 7.95 -12.17 -9.15
N GLY A 152 7.02 -12.48 -10.06
CA GLY A 152 5.89 -11.62 -10.38
C GLY A 152 4.65 -12.01 -9.56
N TRP A 153 3.78 -11.05 -9.30
CA TRP A 153 2.48 -11.28 -8.69
C TRP A 153 1.46 -10.25 -9.19
N GLU A 154 0.19 -10.57 -8.99
CA GLU A 154 -0.92 -9.64 -9.19
C GLU A 154 -0.98 -8.67 -8.00
N VAL A 155 -0.83 -7.39 -8.27
CA VAL A 155 -0.90 -6.35 -7.24
C VAL A 155 -2.38 -5.98 -7.04
N PRO A 156 -2.98 -6.12 -5.84
CA PRO A 156 -4.31 -5.58 -5.60
C PRO A 156 -4.29 -4.05 -5.70
N LEU A 157 -5.19 -3.45 -6.49
CA LEU A 157 -5.24 -2.02 -6.80
C LEU A 157 -6.57 -1.38 -6.35
N GLY A 158 -6.64 -0.05 -6.38
CA GLY A 158 -7.77 0.75 -5.91
C GLY A 158 -7.45 1.58 -4.66
N ARG A 159 -6.15 1.73 -4.32
CA ARG A 159 -5.73 2.60 -3.21
C ARG A 159 -6.05 4.05 -3.52
N ARG A 160 -6.22 4.84 -2.47
CA ARG A 160 -6.43 6.28 -2.52
C ARG A 160 -5.25 6.99 -1.88
N ASP A 161 -5.04 8.22 -2.31
CA ASP A 161 -3.95 9.06 -1.87
C ASP A 161 -4.33 9.87 -0.61
N SER A 162 -3.39 10.00 0.31
CA SER A 162 -3.54 10.75 1.55
C SER A 162 -3.63 12.26 1.33
N LEU A 163 -4.24 12.93 2.31
CA LEU A 163 -4.30 14.40 2.41
C LEU A 163 -3.23 14.97 3.36
N THR A 164 -2.47 14.09 4.02
CA THR A 164 -1.51 14.42 5.07
C THR A 164 -0.30 13.52 4.99
N ALA A 165 0.80 13.96 5.59
CA ALA A 165 1.98 13.13 5.81
C ALA A 165 2.33 13.11 7.29
N SER A 166 2.98 12.05 7.75
CA SER A 166 3.29 11.87 9.17
C SER A 166 4.79 11.74 9.42
N LEU A 167 5.47 12.88 9.61
CA LEU A 167 6.90 12.89 9.98
C LEU A 167 7.17 12.06 11.25
N SER A 168 6.31 12.19 12.27
CA SER A 168 6.42 11.43 13.51
C SER A 168 6.16 9.95 13.29
N GLY A 169 5.16 9.59 12.48
CA GLY A 169 4.90 8.21 12.07
C GLY A 169 6.12 7.61 11.35
N SER A 170 6.70 8.32 10.39
CA SER A 170 7.90 7.87 9.68
C SER A 170 9.10 7.68 10.61
N ASN A 171 9.33 8.57 11.58
CA ASN A 171 10.41 8.40 12.57
C ASN A 171 10.18 7.23 13.54
N ASN A 172 8.93 6.91 13.87
CA ASN A 172 8.61 5.98 14.95
C ASN A 172 8.22 4.58 14.47
N LEU A 173 7.60 4.46 13.29
CA LEU A 173 7.02 3.21 12.79
C LEU A 173 7.97 2.47 11.83
N ILE A 174 8.82 3.18 11.10
CA ILE A 174 9.80 2.54 10.22
C ILE A 174 10.91 1.91 11.09
N PRO A 175 11.23 0.62 10.90
CA PRO A 175 12.33 -0.03 11.61
C PRO A 175 13.68 0.66 11.33
N ALA A 176 14.41 0.96 12.40
CA ALA A 176 15.77 1.46 12.33
C ALA A 176 16.76 0.29 12.24
N PRO A 177 17.91 0.46 11.57
CA PRO A 177 18.89 -0.62 11.40
C PRO A 177 19.58 -1.07 12.70
N ASN A 178 19.41 -0.31 13.78
CA ASN A 178 19.88 -0.62 15.13
C ASN A 178 18.75 -0.99 16.11
N ASP A 179 17.51 -1.12 15.62
CA ASP A 179 16.41 -1.65 16.45
C ASP A 179 16.70 -3.09 16.85
N SER A 180 16.31 -3.45 18.08
CA SER A 180 16.36 -4.84 18.51
C SER A 180 15.33 -5.69 17.75
N LEU A 181 15.58 -6.99 17.58
CA LEU A 181 14.64 -7.88 16.89
C LEU A 181 13.19 -7.79 17.43
N PRO A 182 12.93 -7.75 18.76
CA PRO A 182 11.58 -7.56 19.28
C PRO A 182 10.93 -6.23 18.89
N THR A 183 11.73 -5.17 18.80
CA THR A 183 11.27 -3.87 18.34
C THR A 183 10.84 -3.95 16.87
N ILE A 184 11.63 -4.60 16.02
CA ILE A 184 11.31 -4.79 14.60
C ILE A 184 10.04 -5.64 14.44
N ILE A 185 9.96 -6.77 15.16
CA ILE A 185 8.74 -7.61 15.19
C ILE A 185 7.53 -6.78 15.61
N GLY A 186 7.67 -5.96 16.66
CA GLY A 186 6.58 -5.08 17.12
C GLY A 186 6.15 -4.07 16.06
N LYS A 187 7.09 -3.49 15.32
CA LYS A 187 6.80 -2.56 14.22
C LYS A 187 6.07 -3.22 13.05
N PHE A 188 6.46 -4.44 12.67
CA PHE A 188 5.77 -5.21 11.63
C PHE A 188 4.37 -5.65 12.10
N ALA A 189 4.25 -6.13 13.33
CA ALA A 189 2.97 -6.52 13.91
C ALA A 189 1.99 -5.33 13.99
N ASN A 190 2.49 -4.11 14.24
CA ASN A 190 1.67 -2.89 14.19
C ASN A 190 1.11 -2.57 12.79
N GLN A 191 1.68 -3.16 11.73
CA GLN A 191 1.19 -3.07 10.35
C GLN A 191 0.36 -4.31 9.96
N GLY A 192 0.07 -5.21 10.90
CA GLY A 192 -0.62 -6.47 10.62
C GLY A 192 0.24 -7.53 9.92
N LEU A 193 1.57 -7.40 9.98
CA LEU A 193 2.52 -8.33 9.36
C LEU A 193 3.15 -9.23 10.43
N ASP A 194 3.21 -10.53 10.15
CA ASP A 194 3.73 -11.53 11.09
C ASP A 194 5.26 -11.75 10.96
N ILE A 195 5.78 -12.76 11.66
CA ILE A 195 7.21 -13.08 11.61
C ILE A 195 7.65 -13.66 10.25
N VAL A 196 6.77 -14.35 9.54
CA VAL A 196 7.03 -14.86 8.19
C VAL A 196 7.12 -13.68 7.23
N ASP A 197 6.20 -12.71 7.34
CA ASP A 197 6.24 -11.48 6.57
C ASP A 197 7.52 -10.69 6.85
N LEU A 198 7.92 -10.54 8.13
CA LEU A 198 9.18 -9.89 8.49
C LEU A 198 10.37 -10.55 7.80
N VAL A 199 10.49 -11.88 7.89
CA VAL A 199 11.62 -12.62 7.30
C VAL A 199 11.59 -12.53 5.77
N ALA A 200 10.43 -12.69 5.15
CA ALA A 200 10.26 -12.61 3.70
C ALA A 200 10.57 -11.20 3.16
N LEU A 201 10.00 -10.16 3.77
CA LEU A 201 10.21 -8.77 3.37
C LEU A 201 11.63 -8.26 3.68
N SER A 202 12.29 -8.82 4.70
CA SER A 202 13.73 -8.58 4.93
C SER A 202 14.59 -9.08 3.76
N GLY A 203 14.09 -10.04 2.97
CA GLY A 203 14.70 -10.47 1.71
C GLY A 203 14.82 -9.34 0.67
N GLY A 204 14.06 -8.24 0.80
CA GLY A 204 14.23 -7.04 -0.02
C GLY A 204 15.63 -6.43 0.07
N HIS A 205 16.39 -6.72 1.13
CA HIS A 205 17.80 -6.34 1.26
C HIS A 205 18.76 -7.18 0.38
N THR A 206 18.26 -8.09 -0.46
CA THR A 206 19.08 -8.79 -1.46
C THR A 206 19.52 -7.89 -2.61
N ILE A 207 18.92 -6.70 -2.76
CA ILE A 207 19.28 -5.67 -3.74
C ILE A 207 19.43 -4.30 -3.06
N GLY A 208 20.12 -3.38 -3.74
CA GLY A 208 20.33 -2.00 -3.29
C GLY A 208 21.51 -1.82 -2.35
N ASP A 209 21.67 -0.58 -1.84
CA ASP A 209 22.80 -0.22 -0.98
C ASP A 209 22.34 0.42 0.34
N SER A 210 23.23 0.35 1.32
CA SER A 210 23.10 1.02 2.61
C SER A 210 24.22 2.03 2.82
N ARG A 211 23.93 3.14 3.52
CA ARG A 211 24.95 4.13 3.89
C ARG A 211 25.75 3.61 5.08
N CYS A 212 27.06 3.92 5.15
CA CYS A 212 27.90 3.51 6.27
C CYS A 212 27.30 3.87 7.64
N VAL A 213 26.60 5.00 7.74
CA VAL A 213 25.98 5.49 8.98
C VAL A 213 24.94 4.52 9.56
N SER A 214 24.35 3.65 8.75
CA SER A 214 23.30 2.70 9.15
C SER A 214 23.85 1.49 9.91
N PHE A 215 25.13 1.15 9.76
CA PHE A 215 25.73 -0.03 10.38
C PHE A 215 27.07 0.24 11.08
N ARG A 216 27.65 1.45 11.00
CA ARG A 216 28.95 1.75 11.62
C ARG A 216 28.99 1.46 13.13
N GLN A 217 27.86 1.55 13.83
CA GLN A 217 27.75 1.19 15.25
C GLN A 217 28.17 -0.26 15.53
N ARG A 218 27.97 -1.17 14.56
CA ARG A 218 28.43 -2.55 14.64
C ARG A 218 29.94 -2.69 14.43
N LEU A 219 30.57 -1.70 13.79
CA LEU A 219 32.01 -1.67 13.52
C LEU A 219 32.80 -0.96 14.64
N TYR A 220 32.22 0.10 15.24
CA TYR A 220 32.95 1.01 16.15
C TYR A 220 32.26 1.24 17.50
N GLY A 221 31.08 0.66 17.75
CA GLY A 221 30.24 0.96 18.93
C GLY A 221 29.88 -0.24 19.80
N GLN A 222 30.43 -1.42 19.52
CA GLN A 222 30.31 -2.58 20.40
C GLN A 222 31.50 -2.58 21.36
N ASN A 223 31.32 -1.83 22.45
CA ASN A 223 32.24 -1.63 23.57
C ASN A 223 33.49 -0.81 23.19
N ASN A 224 34.02 -0.07 24.16
CA ASN A 224 35.29 0.66 24.06
C ASN A 224 36.53 -0.24 23.73
N ASN A 225 36.34 -1.48 23.26
CA ASN A 225 37.38 -2.43 22.82
C ASN A 225 37.00 -3.26 21.56
N GLY A 226 35.87 -3.00 20.87
CA GLY A 226 35.61 -3.58 19.53
C GLY A 226 35.38 -5.10 19.45
N GLN A 227 34.61 -5.72 20.36
CA GLN A 227 34.27 -7.16 20.30
C GLN A 227 32.75 -7.42 20.46
N VAL A 228 32.21 -8.47 19.80
CA VAL A 228 30.77 -8.84 19.64
C VAL A 228 30.24 -9.75 20.79
N ASP A 229 28.95 -9.62 21.19
CA ASP A 229 28.28 -10.42 22.25
C ASP A 229 26.98 -11.14 21.76
N GLN A 230 26.89 -12.46 21.97
CA GLN A 230 25.79 -13.33 21.52
C GLN A 230 24.65 -13.53 22.55
N GLY A 231 24.83 -13.21 23.83
CA GLY A 231 23.85 -13.53 24.89
C GLY A 231 22.56 -12.72 24.82
N LEU A 232 22.64 -11.48 24.32
CA LEU A 232 21.53 -10.52 24.29
C LEU A 232 20.41 -10.88 23.29
N PHE A 233 20.73 -11.65 22.25
CA PHE A 233 19.81 -11.99 21.17
C PHE A 233 18.66 -12.90 21.62
N PHE A 234 18.97 -13.94 22.42
CA PHE A 234 18.00 -15.00 22.71
C PHE A 234 16.91 -14.61 23.70
N ASP A 235 17.18 -13.68 24.64
CA ASP A 235 16.18 -13.26 25.65
C ASP A 235 15.01 -12.45 25.07
N HIS A 236 15.28 -11.82 23.93
CA HIS A 236 14.40 -10.87 23.28
C HIS A 236 13.28 -11.57 22.47
N PHE A 237 13.57 -12.72 21.86
CA PHE A 237 12.67 -13.45 20.96
C PHE A 237 11.40 -14.02 21.63
N ALA A 238 11.52 -14.57 22.85
CA ALA A 238 10.43 -15.27 23.52
C ALA A 238 9.24 -14.36 23.93
N LYS A 239 9.50 -13.07 24.18
CA LYS A 239 8.51 -12.10 24.68
C LYS A 239 7.56 -11.59 23.59
N SER A 240 7.95 -11.66 22.32
CA SER A 240 7.18 -11.09 21.20
C SER A 240 6.02 -11.97 20.71
N MET A 241 6.06 -13.28 20.93
CA MET A 241 5.07 -14.24 20.41
C MET A 241 3.68 -14.12 21.06
N VAL A 242 3.60 -13.59 22.29
CA VAL A 242 2.34 -13.53 23.06
C VAL A 242 1.43 -12.36 22.63
N LYS A 243 1.98 -11.29 22.05
CA LYS A 243 1.25 -10.03 21.82
C LYS A 243 0.72 -9.84 20.39
N MET A 244 1.16 -10.68 19.45
CA MET A 244 0.85 -10.54 18.02
C MET A 244 -0.61 -10.87 17.67
N GLY A 245 -1.36 -11.51 18.58
CA GLY A 245 -2.62 -12.15 18.24
C GLY A 245 -3.88 -11.29 18.14
N ASN A 246 -3.86 -9.94 18.10
CA ASN A 246 -5.13 -9.22 18.36
C ASN A 246 -5.38 -7.77 17.88
N ILE A 247 -4.86 -7.24 16.75
CA ILE A 247 -5.11 -5.81 16.42
C ILE A 247 -5.63 -5.52 14.99
N SER A 248 -6.78 -4.81 14.97
CA SER A 248 -7.79 -4.54 13.92
C SER A 248 -7.51 -3.36 12.96
N PRO A 249 -7.95 -3.44 11.68
CA PRO A 249 -7.82 -2.35 10.70
C PRO A 249 -9.07 -1.47 10.55
N LEU A 250 -8.89 -0.29 9.95
CA LEU A 250 -9.96 0.60 9.46
C LEU A 250 -10.16 0.44 7.95
N THR A 251 -11.40 0.59 7.50
CA THR A 251 -11.82 0.50 6.09
C THR A 251 -12.86 1.60 5.84
N GLY A 252 -13.00 2.13 4.61
CA GLY A 252 -14.10 3.07 4.33
C GLY A 252 -13.90 3.97 3.12
N SER A 253 -14.71 5.01 3.08
CA SER A 253 -14.62 6.19 2.21
C SER A 253 -13.53 7.18 2.64
N ALA A 254 -12.42 6.71 3.19
CA ALA A 254 -11.34 7.56 3.67
C ALA A 254 -10.29 7.81 2.56
N GLY A 255 -9.98 9.08 2.24
CA GLY A 255 -8.89 9.49 1.32
C GLY A 255 -9.30 10.12 -0.04
N GLU A 256 -8.34 10.52 -0.89
CA GLU A 256 -8.57 11.16 -2.21
C GLU A 256 -7.84 10.48 -3.41
N ILE A 257 -7.88 11.06 -4.62
CA ILE A 257 -6.98 10.69 -5.74
C ILE A 257 -6.23 11.95 -6.18
N ARG A 258 -4.91 12.01 -6.03
CA ARG A 258 -4.09 13.21 -6.30
C ARG A 258 -3.68 13.32 -7.77
N HIS A 259 -3.70 14.53 -8.33
CA HIS A 259 -3.22 14.81 -9.71
C HIS A 259 -1.69 14.96 -9.77
N ASN A 260 -1.09 15.46 -8.69
CA ASN A 260 0.34 15.58 -8.52
C ASN A 260 0.75 14.82 -7.26
N CYS A 261 1.61 13.82 -7.37
CA CYS A 261 1.97 12.96 -6.24
C CYS A 261 2.72 13.69 -5.11
N ARG A 262 3.15 14.94 -5.30
CA ARG A 262 3.82 15.73 -4.29
C ARG A 262 2.90 16.67 -3.51
N ARG A 263 1.65 16.84 -3.94
CA ARG A 263 0.73 17.85 -3.37
C ARG A 263 -0.70 17.34 -3.28
N VAL A 264 -1.38 17.70 -2.21
CA VAL A 264 -2.82 17.52 -2.05
C VAL A 264 -3.56 18.34 -3.10
N ASN A 265 -4.67 17.83 -3.62
CA ASN A 265 -5.48 18.60 -4.57
C ASN A 265 -6.06 19.85 -3.89
N HIS A 266 -6.13 20.96 -4.62
CA HIS A 266 -6.85 22.16 -4.21
C HIS A 266 -8.02 22.34 -5.18
N PHE A 267 -9.24 22.40 -4.65
CA PHE A 267 -10.46 22.71 -5.39
C PHE A 267 -10.91 24.13 -5.07
#